data_AF-A0A3A8TDY3-F1
#
_entry.id   AF-A0A3A8TDY3-F1
#
_cell.length_a   1.000
_cell.length_b   1.000
_cell.length_c   1.000
_cell.angle_alpha   90.00
_cell.angle_beta   90.00
_cell.angle_gamma   90.00
#
_symmetry.space_group_name_H-M   'P 1'
#
loop_
_entity.id
_entity.type
_entity.pdbx_description
1 polymer ?
#
loop_
_entity_poly.entity_id
_entity_poly.type
_entity_poly.pdbx_seq_one_letter_code
_entity_poly.pdbx_strand_id
1 'polypeptide(L)'
;MLVPTCAAWLGCGEAAPSSEEVNPPEIALDPREGTAVIANEDMLPGCGEPDAGTGPVDAGTSVLVTADTRFHSSAGVTVVPQNLAGRDLEILVPNGVDFDRYTGTPVAGGMRFDNVPDGEYFLRSSRHYFLTRERRFDLGVNRIGRPDAVYVPVTESPMSAELFNLDPWQDYTSISEPGSSVQFISADVDLFSTSSLWTQAGDTSIVDPNAYAYFSTGYGAPVLDASKGDRIYVNQLNSVQAGTLPSGGTLAYQSVVSSAHLPSFSFTPDGTTSLPLEATLAPVSQTPFSLEWRLNEFARWRSDANPSGTLNYPSLSLVPAPFGYQHGWVGYQGELLSMWLPRGENGVIASRLAYGNPYPSNWGVVGSAGYSFRSATPVVIGSRIHYPSGNIYVTDRLDHLTAGPIQPNLSPPRELRIDGVDAYVSRVVGTNQPVISWRSPVMGTPRNYVVSVIQLIDTYAANPTVRFYVPGDRTQIRLPPGLLLPGSTYYVRVMAEGSPNYEPSRAPYVTGELLPIITADTFSAVFTTP
;
A
#
# COMPACT_ATOMS: atom_id res chain seq x y z
N MET A 1 -0.43 -10.07 -0.40
CA MET A 1 0.72 -9.15 -0.42
C MET A 1 0.20 -7.79 -0.82
N LEU A 2 0.39 -6.81 0.06
CA LEU A 2 0.08 -5.41 -0.17
C LEU A 2 1.32 -4.80 -0.84
N VAL A 3 1.17 -4.12 -1.98
CA VAL A 3 1.96 -2.91 -2.18
C VAL A 3 1.56 -2.02 -1.02
N PRO A 4 2.47 -1.56 -0.15
CA PRO A 4 2.07 -0.74 0.97
C PRO A 4 1.65 0.60 0.38
N THR A 5 0.34 0.77 0.15
CA THR A 5 -0.32 2.06 0.40
C THR A 5 -0.24 2.32 1.91
N CYS A 6 0.97 2.48 2.43
CA CYS A 6 1.25 3.06 3.73
C CYS A 6 1.16 4.58 3.55
N ALA A 7 -0.06 5.05 3.36
CA ALA A 7 -0.45 6.45 3.49
C ALA A 7 -1.93 6.49 3.90
N ALA A 8 -2.29 5.68 4.89
CA ALA A 8 -3.53 5.79 5.64
C ALA A 8 -3.30 4.99 6.92
N TRP A 9 -3.72 5.55 8.07
CA TRP A 9 -3.60 5.00 9.43
C TRP A 9 -2.40 5.51 10.25
N LEU A 10 -2.38 6.80 10.52
CA LEU A 10 -2.06 7.29 11.87
C LEU A 10 -3.37 7.79 12.49
N GLY A 11 -4.08 6.86 13.14
CA GLY A 11 -5.16 7.17 14.06
C GLY A 11 -4.59 7.13 15.47
N CYS A 12 -4.81 8.21 16.21
CA CYS A 12 -4.35 8.48 17.57
C CYS A 12 -4.36 7.24 18.50
N GLY A 13 -3.21 6.95 19.11
CA GLY A 13 -3.12 6.10 20.29
C GLY A 13 -2.97 6.98 21.54
N GLU A 14 -4.01 7.05 22.35
CA GLU A 14 -3.87 7.42 23.77
C GLU A 14 -3.55 6.12 24.55
N ALA A 15 -2.68 6.24 25.56
CA ALA A 15 -1.99 5.13 26.21
C ALA A 15 -2.91 4.02 26.77
N ALA A 16 -2.56 2.75 26.54
CA ALA A 16 -3.18 1.61 27.20
C ALA A 16 -2.49 1.31 28.54
N PRO A 17 -3.23 1.10 29.65
CA PRO A 17 -2.66 0.53 30.87
C PRO A 17 -2.57 -1.00 30.79
N SER A 18 -1.66 -1.55 31.59
CA SER A 18 -1.28 -2.96 31.67
C SER A 18 -2.41 -3.90 32.13
N SER A 19 -2.60 -5.04 31.45
CA SER A 19 -3.12 -6.25 32.10
C SER A 19 -2.78 -7.52 31.33
N GLU A 20 -2.55 -8.57 32.13
CA GLU A 20 -2.03 -9.91 31.87
C GLU A 20 -2.70 -10.75 30.76
N GLU A 21 -1.83 -11.55 30.16
CA GLU A 21 -1.97 -12.74 29.33
C GLU A 21 -3.20 -13.64 29.58
N VAL A 22 -3.95 -13.93 28.51
CA VAL A 22 -4.60 -15.23 28.28
C VAL A 22 -4.58 -15.53 26.77
N ASN A 23 -3.70 -16.43 26.33
CA ASN A 23 -3.68 -17.02 24.97
C ASN A 23 -4.85 -18.01 24.79
N PRO A 24 -5.52 -18.04 23.61
CA PRO A 24 -5.30 -19.15 22.64
C PRO A 24 -5.68 -18.80 21.16
N PRO A 25 -5.66 -19.75 20.19
CA PRO A 25 -4.56 -20.56 19.67
C PRO A 25 -4.14 -20.14 18.23
N GLU A 26 -2.92 -20.54 17.86
CA GLU A 26 -2.23 -20.36 16.57
C GLU A 26 -3.04 -20.78 15.32
N ILE A 27 -3.08 -19.91 14.30
CA ILE A 27 -3.07 -20.29 12.87
C ILE A 27 -2.33 -19.20 12.07
N ALA A 28 -1.03 -19.40 11.84
CA ALA A 28 -0.28 -18.80 10.75
C ALA A 28 0.84 -19.77 10.34
N LEU A 29 0.50 -20.78 9.54
CA LEU A 29 1.48 -21.63 8.88
C LEU A 29 1.95 -20.93 7.59
N ASP A 30 3.20 -20.47 7.62
CA ASP A 30 3.96 -19.98 6.47
C ASP A 30 4.55 -21.17 5.68
N PRO A 31 4.28 -21.33 4.38
CA PRO A 31 4.88 -22.38 3.56
C PRO A 31 6.12 -21.86 2.84
N ARG A 32 7.19 -21.45 3.56
CA ARG A 32 8.46 -21.04 2.95
C ARG A 32 9.69 -21.36 3.81
N GLU A 33 9.94 -22.65 4.02
CA GLU A 33 11.31 -23.13 4.23
C GLU A 33 11.69 -24.05 3.07
N GLY A 34 12.41 -23.49 2.12
CA GLY A 34 13.16 -24.24 1.12
C GLY A 34 14.61 -23.79 1.21
N THR A 35 15.40 -24.48 2.04
CA THR A 35 16.86 -24.35 2.06
C THR A 35 17.42 -24.92 0.77
N ALA A 36 17.66 -24.05 -0.21
CA ALA A 36 18.45 -24.43 -1.38
C ALA A 36 19.93 -24.52 -0.96
N VAL A 37 20.41 -25.75 -0.78
CA VAL A 37 21.84 -26.05 -0.69
C VAL A 37 22.46 -25.76 -2.05
N ILE A 38 23.28 -24.71 -2.13
CA ILE A 38 24.07 -24.40 -3.32
C ILE A 38 25.25 -25.38 -3.36
N ALA A 39 25.14 -26.41 -4.19
CA ALA A 39 26.31 -27.20 -4.58
C ALA A 39 27.08 -26.42 -5.66
N ASN A 40 28.34 -26.10 -5.37
CA ASN A 40 29.29 -25.51 -6.32
C ASN A 40 29.57 -26.49 -7.46
N GLU A 41 29.08 -26.21 -8.67
CA GLU A 41 29.73 -26.64 -9.91
C GLU A 41 29.69 -25.51 -10.96
N ASP A 42 30.91 -25.09 -11.32
CA ASP A 42 31.42 -24.32 -12.46
C ASP A 42 30.46 -23.46 -13.31
N MET A 43 30.66 -22.14 -13.16
CA MET A 43 30.19 -21.12 -14.10
C MET A 43 30.97 -21.14 -15.41
N LEU A 44 30.24 -21.18 -16.54
CA LEU A 44 30.66 -20.62 -17.82
C LEU A 44 29.51 -19.80 -18.45
N PRO A 45 29.82 -18.75 -19.25
CA PRO A 45 28.89 -17.66 -19.51
C PRO A 45 28.05 -17.87 -20.77
N GLY A 46 26.77 -17.54 -20.69
CA GLY A 46 25.89 -17.46 -21.84
C GLY A 46 24.68 -16.60 -21.53
N CYS A 47 24.70 -15.34 -21.97
CA CYS A 47 23.49 -14.54 -22.12
C CYS A 47 22.62 -15.23 -23.18
N GLY A 48 21.51 -15.82 -22.76
CA GLY A 48 20.45 -16.30 -23.63
C GLY A 48 19.13 -16.12 -22.90
N GLU A 49 18.18 -15.44 -23.54
CA GLU A 49 16.78 -15.44 -23.12
C GLU A 49 16.33 -16.88 -22.85
N PRO A 50 15.52 -17.15 -21.81
CA PRO A 50 14.90 -18.45 -21.69
C PRO A 50 13.88 -18.59 -22.82
N ASP A 51 14.32 -19.23 -23.90
CA ASP A 51 13.47 -19.77 -24.94
C ASP A 51 12.32 -20.53 -24.29
N ALA A 52 11.10 -20.11 -24.62
CA ALA A 52 9.88 -20.79 -24.24
C ALA A 52 9.96 -22.23 -24.76
N GLY A 53 10.11 -23.19 -23.84
CA GLY A 53 10.22 -24.60 -24.16
C GLY A 53 9.14 -25.04 -25.15
N THR A 54 9.58 -25.70 -26.21
CA THR A 54 8.74 -26.38 -27.21
C THR A 54 8.07 -27.60 -26.57
N GLY A 55 7.06 -27.35 -25.73
CA GLY A 55 6.04 -28.33 -25.37
C GLY A 55 4.99 -28.46 -26.48
N PRO A 56 4.20 -29.55 -26.51
CA PRO A 56 3.13 -29.71 -27.48
C PRO A 56 2.22 -28.48 -27.43
N VAL A 57 1.96 -27.91 -28.61
CA VAL A 57 1.08 -26.76 -28.82
C VAL A 57 -0.28 -27.10 -28.21
N ASP A 58 -0.53 -26.54 -27.03
CA ASP A 58 -1.79 -26.74 -26.30
C ASP A 58 -2.92 -26.23 -27.18
N ALA A 59 -3.97 -27.03 -27.31
CA ALA A 59 -5.15 -26.72 -28.10
C ALA A 59 -5.95 -25.57 -27.45
N GLY A 60 -5.48 -24.34 -27.63
CA GLY A 60 -6.22 -23.06 -27.56
C GLY A 60 -6.92 -22.66 -26.25
N THR A 61 -6.99 -23.51 -25.23
CA THR A 61 -7.89 -23.32 -24.08
C THR A 61 -7.17 -23.28 -22.73
N SER A 62 -5.84 -23.40 -22.70
CA SER A 62 -5.09 -23.31 -21.45
C SER A 62 -4.78 -21.86 -21.05
N VAL A 63 -4.77 -21.60 -19.75
CA VAL A 63 -4.35 -20.33 -19.15
C VAL A 63 -3.07 -20.56 -18.37
N LEU A 64 -2.05 -19.74 -18.60
CA LEU A 64 -0.79 -19.76 -17.87
C LEU A 64 -0.71 -18.57 -16.91
N VAL A 65 -0.48 -18.85 -15.65
CA VAL A 65 -0.24 -17.85 -14.61
C VAL A 65 1.22 -17.93 -14.16
N THR A 66 1.94 -16.81 -14.19
CA THR A 66 3.34 -16.66 -13.76
C THR A 66 3.39 -15.72 -12.55
N ALA A 67 4.52 -15.65 -11.83
CA ALA A 67 4.63 -14.79 -10.65
C ALA A 67 6.05 -14.36 -10.28
N ASP A 68 6.91 -14.10 -11.27
CA ASP A 68 8.32 -13.81 -11.01
C ASP A 68 8.51 -12.55 -10.16
N THR A 69 9.43 -12.62 -9.19
CA THR A 69 9.80 -11.47 -8.37
C THR A 69 10.98 -10.75 -8.99
N ARG A 70 10.86 -9.43 -9.18
CA ARG A 70 11.91 -8.58 -9.74
C ARG A 70 12.51 -7.75 -8.60
N PHE A 71 13.73 -8.07 -8.21
CA PHE A 71 14.45 -7.42 -7.12
C PHE A 71 15.31 -6.28 -7.67
N HIS A 72 15.04 -5.05 -7.24
CA HIS A 72 15.73 -3.83 -7.62
C HIS A 72 16.75 -3.49 -6.54
N SER A 73 18.02 -3.48 -6.93
CA SER A 73 19.13 -3.16 -6.05
C SER A 73 20.12 -2.23 -6.76
N SER A 74 21.15 -1.78 -6.04
CA SER A 74 22.26 -1.02 -6.61
C SER A 74 23.02 -1.80 -7.71
N ALA A 75 22.94 -3.14 -7.71
CA ALA A 75 23.53 -4.00 -8.73
C ALA A 75 22.66 -4.17 -10.00
N GLY A 76 21.42 -3.65 -9.99
CA GLY A 76 20.46 -3.79 -11.08
C GLY A 76 19.23 -4.61 -10.68
N VAL A 77 18.53 -5.14 -11.69
CA VAL A 77 17.30 -5.93 -11.51
C VAL A 77 17.61 -7.41 -11.63
N THR A 78 17.33 -8.17 -10.57
CA THR A 78 17.44 -9.63 -10.56
C THR A 78 16.05 -10.26 -10.56
N VAL A 79 15.78 -11.14 -11.51
CA VAL A 79 14.50 -11.84 -11.62
C VAL A 79 14.61 -13.21 -10.96
N VAL A 80 13.73 -13.47 -9.99
CA VAL A 80 13.65 -14.75 -9.27
C VAL A 80 12.30 -15.39 -9.56
N PRO A 81 12.28 -16.48 -10.35
CA PRO A 81 11.05 -17.24 -10.60
C PRO A 81 10.41 -17.71 -9.30
N GLN A 82 9.09 -17.60 -9.22
CA GLN A 82 8.35 -18.03 -8.03
C GLN A 82 7.66 -19.36 -8.26
N ASN A 83 7.80 -20.27 -7.29
CA ASN A 83 7.01 -21.48 -7.28
C ASN A 83 5.56 -21.15 -6.89
N LEU A 84 4.62 -21.55 -7.75
CA LEU A 84 3.18 -21.40 -7.55
C LEU A 84 2.51 -22.66 -6.98
N ALA A 85 3.26 -23.76 -6.80
CA ALA A 85 2.75 -24.97 -6.17
C ALA A 85 2.23 -24.68 -4.75
N GLY A 86 1.02 -25.16 -4.44
CA GLY A 86 0.38 -24.96 -3.14
C GLY A 86 -0.22 -23.57 -2.91
N ARG A 87 -0.10 -22.62 -3.87
CA ARG A 87 -0.80 -21.33 -3.76
C ARG A 87 -2.29 -21.51 -4.01
N ASP A 88 -3.09 -20.73 -3.29
CA ASP A 88 -4.55 -20.63 -3.49
C ASP A 88 -4.86 -19.84 -4.78
N LEU A 89 -4.76 -20.54 -5.91
CA LEU A 89 -5.09 -20.05 -7.25
C LEU A 89 -6.22 -20.89 -7.85
N GLU A 90 -7.23 -20.22 -8.38
CA GLU A 90 -8.38 -20.86 -9.02
C GLU A 90 -8.91 -19.99 -10.15
N ILE A 91 -9.40 -20.62 -11.22
CA ILE A 91 -10.18 -19.92 -12.24
C ILE A 91 -11.67 -20.20 -12.00
N LEU A 92 -12.46 -19.13 -11.98
CA LEU A 92 -13.90 -19.14 -11.78
C LEU A 92 -14.60 -18.63 -13.04
N VAL A 93 -15.29 -19.53 -13.74
CA VAL A 93 -16.06 -19.20 -14.94
C VAL A 93 -17.53 -19.02 -14.54
N PRO A 94 -18.14 -17.83 -14.74
CA PRO A 94 -19.56 -17.63 -14.41
C PRO A 94 -20.49 -18.58 -15.18
N ASN A 95 -21.39 -19.26 -14.48
CA ASN A 95 -22.42 -20.15 -15.04
C ASN A 95 -23.79 -19.81 -14.43
N GLY A 96 -24.45 -18.80 -15.01
CA GLY A 96 -25.71 -18.26 -14.48
C GLY A 96 -25.51 -17.56 -13.12
N VAL A 97 -25.95 -18.22 -12.04
CA VAL A 97 -25.78 -17.74 -10.66
C VAL A 97 -24.60 -18.37 -9.93
N ASP A 98 -24.04 -19.44 -10.47
CA ASP A 98 -22.92 -20.20 -9.90
C ASP A 98 -21.62 -19.96 -10.69
N PHE A 99 -20.54 -20.64 -10.30
CA PHE A 99 -19.25 -20.59 -10.96
C PHE A 99 -18.69 -22.00 -11.16
N ASP A 100 -18.30 -22.31 -12.39
CA ASP A 100 -17.48 -23.48 -12.68
C ASP A 100 -16.03 -23.20 -12.24
N ARG A 101 -15.43 -24.17 -11.55
CA ARG A 101 -14.13 -24.04 -10.90
C ARG A 101 -13.08 -24.84 -11.64
N TYR A 102 -11.94 -24.21 -11.91
CA TYR A 102 -10.79 -24.83 -12.56
C TYR A 102 -9.57 -24.69 -11.67
N THR A 103 -8.95 -25.82 -11.36
CA THR A 103 -7.71 -25.88 -10.58
C THR A 103 -6.49 -25.89 -11.49
N GLY A 104 -5.40 -25.30 -11.00
CA GLY A 104 -4.15 -25.21 -11.73
C GLY A 104 -3.25 -26.41 -11.48
N THR A 105 -2.48 -26.81 -12.49
CA THR A 105 -1.38 -27.77 -12.40
C THR A 105 -0.05 -27.01 -12.45
N PRO A 106 0.87 -27.21 -11.49
CA PRO A 106 2.20 -26.60 -11.55
C PRO A 106 2.94 -27.06 -12.82
N VAL A 107 3.54 -26.13 -13.53
CA VAL A 107 4.38 -26.37 -14.71
C VAL A 107 5.68 -25.59 -14.59
N ALA A 108 6.66 -25.89 -15.45
CA ALA A 108 7.86 -25.06 -15.54
C ALA A 108 7.45 -23.61 -15.88
N GLY A 109 7.88 -22.66 -15.05
CA GLY A 109 7.58 -21.23 -15.24
C GLY A 109 6.22 -20.76 -14.72
N GLY A 110 5.39 -21.61 -14.10
CA GLY A 110 4.14 -21.11 -13.50
C GLY A 110 3.09 -22.18 -13.17
N MET A 111 1.82 -21.77 -13.26
CA MET A 111 0.65 -22.61 -13.02
C MET A 111 -0.23 -22.60 -14.26
N ARG A 112 -0.52 -23.79 -14.80
CA ARG A 112 -1.35 -23.96 -15.99
C ARG A 112 -2.74 -24.46 -15.62
N PHE A 113 -3.76 -23.85 -16.19
CA PHE A 113 -5.16 -24.26 -16.06
C PHE A 113 -5.63 -24.76 -17.42
N ASP A 114 -6.02 -26.04 -17.48
CA ASP A 114 -6.42 -26.68 -18.73
C ASP A 114 -7.95 -26.63 -18.92
N ASN A 115 -8.40 -26.68 -20.17
CA ASN A 115 -9.82 -26.70 -20.56
C ASN A 115 -10.65 -25.50 -20.09
N VAL A 116 -10.04 -24.32 -19.93
CA VAL A 116 -10.77 -23.09 -19.58
C VAL A 116 -11.49 -22.57 -20.84
N PRO A 117 -12.83 -22.49 -20.85
CA PRO A 117 -13.60 -22.05 -22.02
C PRO A 117 -13.18 -20.65 -22.52
N ASP A 118 -13.44 -20.35 -23.78
CA ASP A 118 -13.33 -18.99 -24.29
C ASP A 118 -14.39 -18.10 -23.62
N GLY A 119 -13.95 -16.92 -23.16
CA GLY A 119 -14.83 -15.97 -22.48
C GLY A 119 -14.14 -15.32 -21.28
N GLU A 120 -14.95 -14.63 -20.49
CA GLU A 120 -14.48 -14.03 -19.24
C GLU A 120 -14.50 -15.03 -18.10
N TYR A 121 -13.49 -14.92 -17.25
CA TYR A 121 -13.43 -15.63 -15.99
C TYR A 121 -12.77 -14.74 -14.95
N PHE A 122 -12.96 -15.07 -13.67
CA PHE A 122 -12.14 -14.52 -12.61
C PHE A 122 -10.93 -15.43 -12.38
N LEU A 123 -9.73 -14.87 -12.47
CA LEU A 123 -8.57 -15.46 -11.80
C LEU A 123 -8.64 -15.08 -10.32
N ARG A 124 -8.83 -16.07 -9.44
CA ARG A 124 -8.71 -15.89 -8.00
C ARG A 124 -7.28 -16.13 -7.57
N SER A 125 -6.74 -15.17 -6.81
CA SER A 125 -5.50 -15.32 -6.06
C SER A 125 -5.74 -14.89 -4.61
N SER A 126 -5.96 -15.86 -3.71
CA SER A 126 -6.41 -15.61 -2.34
C SER A 126 -7.67 -14.72 -2.33
N ARG A 127 -7.61 -13.53 -1.71
CA ARG A 127 -8.74 -12.58 -1.60
C ARG A 127 -8.89 -11.63 -2.80
N HIS A 128 -8.17 -11.85 -3.90
CA HIS A 128 -8.23 -11.02 -5.10
C HIS A 128 -8.84 -11.78 -6.27
N TYR A 129 -9.75 -11.13 -6.99
CA TYR A 129 -10.48 -11.68 -8.13
C TYR A 129 -10.25 -10.75 -9.33
N PHE A 130 -9.58 -11.24 -10.36
CA PHE A 130 -9.27 -10.46 -11.56
C PHE A 130 -10.15 -10.94 -12.70
N LEU A 131 -11.12 -10.13 -13.13
CA LEU A 131 -11.95 -10.43 -14.30
C LEU A 131 -11.10 -10.23 -15.55
N THR A 132 -10.92 -11.29 -16.33
CA THR A 132 -10.05 -11.25 -17.50
C THR A 132 -10.49 -12.24 -18.57
N ARG A 133 -9.90 -12.09 -19.76
CA ARG A 133 -9.94 -13.05 -20.88
C ARG A 133 -8.53 -13.48 -21.27
N GLU A 134 -7.50 -13.00 -20.55
CA GLU A 134 -6.09 -13.16 -20.90
C GLU A 134 -5.60 -14.57 -20.61
N ARG A 135 -5.16 -15.29 -21.64
CA ARG A 135 -4.59 -16.64 -21.47
C ARG A 135 -3.20 -16.65 -20.83
N ARG A 136 -2.58 -15.48 -20.65
CA ARG A 136 -1.30 -15.31 -19.95
C ARG A 136 -1.45 -14.21 -18.90
N PHE A 137 -1.22 -14.56 -17.65
CA PHE A 137 -1.38 -13.65 -16.52
C PHE A 137 -0.10 -13.63 -15.66
N ASP A 138 0.36 -12.45 -15.27
CA ASP A 138 1.56 -12.25 -14.45
C ASP A 138 1.17 -11.71 -13.06
N LEU A 139 1.27 -12.56 -12.03
CA LEU A 139 1.14 -12.18 -10.62
C LEU A 139 2.49 -11.75 -10.01
N GLY A 140 3.49 -11.50 -10.85
CA GLY A 140 4.82 -11.07 -10.45
C GLY A 140 4.80 -9.69 -9.81
N VAL A 141 5.81 -9.43 -8.99
CA VAL A 141 5.92 -8.22 -8.16
C VAL A 141 7.31 -7.62 -8.34
N ASN A 142 7.43 -6.31 -8.17
CA ASN A 142 8.73 -5.67 -7.96
C ASN A 142 9.01 -5.57 -6.47
N ARG A 143 10.29 -5.61 -6.10
CA ARG A 143 10.76 -5.45 -4.72
C ARG A 143 12.05 -4.64 -4.71
N ILE A 144 12.27 -3.94 -3.61
CA ILE A 144 13.57 -3.32 -3.32
C ILE A 144 14.48 -4.35 -2.66
N GLY A 145 15.78 -4.18 -2.85
CA GLY A 145 16.83 -4.91 -2.16
C GLY A 145 17.24 -6.20 -2.86
N ARG A 146 18.09 -6.98 -2.19
CA ARG A 146 18.65 -8.22 -2.71
C ARG A 146 17.69 -9.42 -2.62
N PRO A 147 17.73 -10.35 -3.60
CA PRO A 147 16.84 -11.52 -3.64
C PRO A 147 17.07 -12.55 -2.52
N ASP A 148 18.27 -12.56 -1.94
CA ASP A 148 18.69 -13.47 -0.87
C ASP A 148 18.54 -12.83 0.53
N ALA A 149 17.78 -11.74 0.64
CA ALA A 149 17.42 -11.14 1.92
C ALA A 149 16.53 -12.09 2.73
N VAL A 150 16.85 -12.26 4.01
CA VAL A 150 16.09 -13.09 4.94
C VAL A 150 15.23 -12.18 5.80
N TYR A 151 13.98 -12.58 6.01
CA TYR A 151 13.01 -11.83 6.82
C TYR A 151 12.50 -12.73 7.94
N VAL A 152 12.47 -12.19 9.16
CA VAL A 152 11.90 -12.85 10.33
C VAL A 152 10.49 -12.31 10.60
N PRO A 153 9.53 -13.13 11.05
CA PRO A 153 8.12 -12.73 11.21
C PRO A 153 7.89 -11.87 12.48
N VAL A 154 8.80 -10.92 12.72
CA VAL A 154 8.77 -9.97 13.82
C VAL A 154 8.47 -8.58 13.24
N THR A 155 7.51 -7.87 13.83
CA THR A 155 7.08 -6.54 13.37
C THR A 155 7.61 -5.40 14.26
N GLU A 156 8.24 -5.73 15.38
CA GLU A 156 8.82 -4.77 16.30
C GLU A 156 10.05 -5.35 17.01
N SER A 157 11.04 -4.53 17.34
CA SER A 157 12.23 -4.97 18.06
C SER A 157 12.66 -3.92 19.07
N PRO A 158 13.16 -4.33 20.25
CA PRO A 158 13.92 -3.44 21.11
C PRO A 158 15.07 -2.78 20.33
N MET A 159 15.43 -1.57 20.72
CA MET A 159 16.48 -0.77 20.11
C MET A 159 17.21 0.02 21.20
N SER A 160 18.53 0.13 21.08
CA SER A 160 19.31 1.12 21.83
C SER A 160 19.65 2.26 20.90
N ALA A 161 19.12 3.45 21.18
CA ALA A 161 19.30 4.64 20.35
C ALA A 161 20.32 5.60 20.97
N GLU A 162 21.38 5.90 20.21
CA GLU A 162 22.36 6.93 20.50
C GLU A 162 22.44 7.87 19.29
N LEU A 163 21.59 8.90 19.30
CA LEU A 163 21.41 9.84 18.19
C LEU A 163 21.95 11.21 18.59
N PHE A 164 22.86 11.77 17.80
CA PHE A 164 23.51 13.05 18.06
C PHE A 164 23.35 14.03 16.90
N ASN A 165 23.51 15.33 17.19
CA ASN A 165 23.37 16.43 16.22
C ASN A 165 21.99 16.46 15.53
N LEU A 166 20.94 16.17 16.29
CA LEU A 166 19.58 16.36 15.85
C LEU A 166 19.27 17.87 15.74
N ASP A 167 18.39 18.22 14.80
CA ASP A 167 17.68 19.50 14.87
C ASP A 167 16.79 19.49 16.13
N PRO A 168 16.54 20.63 16.81
CA PRO A 168 15.82 20.64 18.08
C PRO A 168 14.49 19.89 18.00
N TRP A 169 14.29 18.94 18.92
CA TRP A 169 13.08 18.12 18.94
C TRP A 169 11.81 18.97 19.14
N GLN A 170 10.75 18.61 18.42
CA GLN A 170 9.47 19.29 18.44
C GLN A 170 8.38 18.35 18.95
N ASP A 171 7.60 18.81 19.93
CA ASP A 171 6.49 18.03 20.45
C ASP A 171 5.33 17.94 19.44
N TYR A 172 4.62 16.82 19.48
CA TYR A 172 3.37 16.67 18.76
C TYR A 172 2.34 17.70 19.25
N THR A 173 1.79 18.48 18.32
CA THR A 173 0.71 19.44 18.61
C THR A 173 -0.62 19.00 18.02
N SER A 174 -0.60 18.54 16.76
CA SER A 174 -1.80 18.07 16.07
C SER A 174 -1.41 17.19 14.88
N ILE A 175 -2.39 16.59 14.20
CA ILE A 175 -2.14 15.83 12.98
C ILE A 175 -1.49 16.70 11.87
N SER A 176 -1.74 18.01 11.88
CA SER A 176 -1.17 18.98 10.94
C SER A 176 0.17 19.55 11.38
N GLU A 177 0.53 19.37 12.65
CA GLU A 177 1.80 19.76 13.26
C GLU A 177 2.29 18.59 14.12
N PRO A 178 2.73 17.48 13.49
CA PRO A 178 3.01 16.23 14.19
C PRO A 178 4.28 16.27 15.05
N GLY A 179 5.06 17.34 14.99
CA GLY A 179 6.34 17.48 15.70
C GLY A 179 7.47 16.76 14.98
N SER A 180 8.40 16.21 15.77
CA SER A 180 9.57 15.46 15.31
C SER A 180 9.32 13.95 15.27
N SER A 181 9.98 13.25 14.35
CA SER A 181 10.05 11.79 14.33
C SER A 181 11.37 11.30 13.75
N VAL A 182 11.67 10.01 13.96
CA VAL A 182 12.82 9.33 13.38
C VAL A 182 12.33 8.11 12.60
N GLN A 183 12.90 7.89 11.42
CA GLN A 183 12.66 6.72 10.58
C GLN A 183 13.98 6.05 10.16
N PHE A 184 13.93 4.74 9.96
CA PHE A 184 15.04 3.91 9.49
C PHE A 184 14.68 3.27 8.16
N ILE A 185 15.53 3.45 7.15
CA ILE A 185 15.26 3.02 5.78
C ILE A 185 16.48 2.33 5.19
N SER A 186 16.26 1.27 4.41
CA SER A 186 17.26 0.68 3.55
C SER A 186 16.68 0.35 2.18
N ALA A 187 17.50 0.55 1.15
CA ALA A 187 17.26 0.02 -0.19
C ALA A 187 18.22 -1.09 -0.58
N ASP A 188 19.21 -1.41 0.27
CA ASP A 188 20.08 -2.58 0.11
C ASP A 188 19.29 -3.86 0.47
N VAL A 189 18.42 -3.76 1.48
CA VAL A 189 17.33 -4.70 1.81
C VAL A 189 16.04 -3.91 1.96
N ASP A 190 14.87 -4.47 1.65
CA ASP A 190 13.60 -3.75 1.86
C ASP A 190 13.35 -3.55 3.36
N LEU A 191 13.63 -2.33 3.83
CA LEU A 191 13.45 -1.89 5.21
C LEU A 191 12.81 -0.51 5.22
N PHE A 192 11.70 -0.43 5.93
CA PHE A 192 11.18 0.82 6.47
C PHE A 192 10.73 0.56 7.91
N SER A 193 11.13 1.45 8.81
CA SER A 193 10.79 1.37 10.23
C SER A 193 10.64 2.75 10.83
N THR A 194 9.71 2.90 11.76
CA THR A 194 9.59 4.07 12.65
C THR A 194 10.08 3.71 14.05
N SER A 195 10.29 4.70 14.90
CA SER A 195 10.75 4.46 16.27
C SER A 195 9.86 5.09 17.34
N SER A 196 9.80 4.44 18.49
CA SER A 196 9.45 5.07 19.77
C SER A 196 10.73 5.40 20.52
N LEU A 197 10.86 6.66 20.94
CA LEU A 197 12.02 7.22 21.63
C LEU A 197 11.55 8.07 22.81
N TRP A 198 12.25 8.01 23.94
CA TRP A 198 12.10 9.00 25.00
C TRP A 198 12.81 10.30 24.59
N THR A 199 12.07 11.40 24.58
CA THR A 199 12.53 12.72 24.09
C THR A 199 11.85 13.85 24.85
N GLN A 200 12.44 15.04 24.78
CA GLN A 200 11.86 16.30 25.26
C GLN A 200 12.03 17.38 24.19
N ALA A 201 11.08 18.33 24.14
CA ALA A 201 11.20 19.49 23.27
C ALA A 201 12.55 20.20 23.43
N GLY A 202 13.22 20.46 22.32
CA GLY A 202 14.53 21.08 22.27
C GLY A 202 15.72 20.12 22.34
N ASP A 203 15.51 18.82 22.59
CA ASP A 203 16.59 17.84 22.58
C ASP A 203 17.31 17.84 21.22
N THR A 204 18.64 17.89 21.27
CA THR A 204 19.53 17.77 20.09
C THR A 204 20.36 16.48 20.13
N SER A 205 20.15 15.67 21.17
CA SER A 205 20.79 14.37 21.39
C SER A 205 19.87 13.45 22.16
N ILE A 206 19.76 12.20 21.74
CA ILE A 206 18.92 11.17 22.37
C ILE A 206 19.83 9.99 22.73
N VAL A 207 19.79 9.59 24.00
CA VAL A 207 20.39 8.34 24.48
C VAL A 207 19.29 7.56 25.18
N ASP A 208 18.68 6.62 24.47
CA ASP A 208 17.56 5.82 24.95
C ASP A 208 17.87 4.32 24.80
N PRO A 209 18.24 3.63 25.89
CA PRO A 209 18.53 2.20 25.86
C PRO A 209 17.25 1.33 25.77
N ASN A 210 16.06 1.92 25.93
CA ASN A 210 14.78 1.23 25.94
C ASN A 210 13.89 1.62 24.75
N ALA A 211 14.49 2.16 23.69
CA ALA A 211 13.78 2.53 22.48
C ALA A 211 13.20 1.30 21.77
N TYR A 212 12.30 1.55 20.82
CA TYR A 212 11.66 0.49 20.03
C TYR A 212 11.62 0.88 18.56
N ALA A 213 11.81 -0.11 17.69
CA ALA A 213 11.67 0.01 16.24
C ALA A 213 10.45 -0.78 15.75
N TYR A 214 9.65 -0.19 14.86
CA TYR A 214 8.43 -0.78 14.29
C TYR A 214 8.56 -0.98 12.78
N PHE A 215 8.74 -2.23 12.36
CA PHE A 215 8.99 -2.58 10.96
C PHE A 215 7.70 -2.61 10.15
N SER A 216 7.71 -1.91 9.02
CA SER A 216 6.53 -1.70 8.17
C SER A 216 6.77 -2.15 6.73
N THR A 217 7.38 -3.33 6.56
CA THR A 217 7.67 -3.98 5.25
C THR A 217 6.52 -4.87 4.75
N GLY A 218 5.59 -5.24 5.63
CA GLY A 218 4.45 -6.11 5.32
C GLY A 218 4.76 -7.62 5.34
N TYR A 219 5.99 -8.03 5.65
CA TYR A 219 6.39 -9.44 5.76
C TYR A 219 7.49 -9.68 6.81
N GLY A 220 7.66 -8.73 7.74
CA GLY A 220 8.56 -8.86 8.90
C GLY A 220 9.88 -8.10 8.75
N ALA A 221 10.70 -8.14 9.79
CA ALA A 221 11.96 -7.42 9.85
C ALA A 221 13.06 -8.12 9.01
N PRO A 222 13.85 -7.40 8.21
CA PRO A 222 14.99 -7.99 7.51
C PRO A 222 16.13 -8.32 8.48
N VAL A 223 16.84 -9.41 8.20
CA VAL A 223 18.17 -9.68 8.77
C VAL A 223 19.18 -8.81 8.02
N LEU A 224 19.88 -7.95 8.75
CA LEU A 224 20.96 -7.14 8.21
C LEU A 224 22.25 -7.95 8.20
N ASP A 225 22.98 -7.90 7.09
CA ASP A 225 24.23 -8.61 6.88
C ASP A 225 25.33 -7.63 6.42
N ALA A 226 26.28 -7.37 7.32
CA ALA A 226 27.42 -6.50 7.05
C ALA A 226 28.24 -6.98 5.84
N SER A 227 28.37 -8.29 5.65
CA SER A 227 29.17 -8.87 4.56
C SER A 227 28.54 -8.66 3.18
N LYS A 228 27.23 -8.39 3.14
CA LYS A 228 26.47 -8.06 1.93
C LYS A 228 26.29 -6.55 1.74
N GLY A 229 26.82 -5.76 2.67
CA GLY A 229 26.80 -4.30 2.58
C GLY A 229 25.47 -3.68 2.99
N ASP A 230 24.64 -4.38 3.78
CA ASP A 230 23.34 -3.87 4.21
C ASP A 230 23.53 -2.64 5.12
N ARG A 231 23.04 -1.48 4.68
CA ARG A 231 23.16 -0.19 5.39
C ARG A 231 21.80 0.42 5.66
N ILE A 232 21.75 1.34 6.62
CA ILE A 232 20.53 2.03 7.03
C ILE A 232 20.75 3.55 6.97
N TYR A 233 19.75 4.25 6.43
CA TYR A 233 19.55 5.68 6.64
C TYR A 233 18.76 5.90 7.92
N VAL A 234 19.28 6.74 8.80
CA VAL A 234 18.57 7.27 9.96
C VAL A 234 18.17 8.70 9.63
N ASN A 235 16.88 8.96 9.52
CA ASN A 235 16.37 10.27 9.13
C ASN A 235 15.56 10.88 10.27
N GLN A 236 15.89 12.10 10.65
CA GLN A 236 15.02 12.92 11.48
C GLN A 236 14.10 13.74 10.59
N LEU A 237 12.81 13.73 10.90
CA LEU A 237 11.83 14.59 10.29
C LEU A 237 11.31 15.60 11.33
N ASN A 238 11.23 16.87 10.97
CA ASN A 238 10.67 17.92 11.83
C ASN A 238 9.49 18.62 11.14
N SER A 239 8.59 19.18 11.94
CA SER A 239 7.52 20.03 11.42
C SER A 239 8.06 21.40 11.01
N VAL A 240 7.58 21.87 9.87
CA VAL A 240 7.95 23.12 9.21
C VAL A 240 6.67 23.92 8.97
N GLN A 241 6.59 25.11 9.56
CA GLN A 241 5.50 26.04 9.29
C GLN A 241 5.73 26.75 7.95
N ALA A 242 4.71 26.74 7.09
CA ALA A 242 4.77 27.18 5.70
C ALA A 242 3.76 28.29 5.37
N GLY A 243 3.17 28.91 6.40
CA GLY A 243 2.21 30.01 6.27
C GLY A 243 0.84 29.67 6.86
N THR A 244 -0.22 30.08 6.17
CA THR A 244 -1.60 29.99 6.65
C THR A 244 -2.45 29.21 5.66
N LEU A 245 -3.33 28.35 6.19
CA LEU A 245 -4.34 27.63 5.43
C LEU A 245 -5.46 28.56 4.96
N PRO A 246 -6.20 28.17 3.91
CA PRO A 246 -7.43 28.88 3.51
C PRO A 246 -8.44 29.09 4.65
N SER A 247 -8.53 28.14 5.59
CA SER A 247 -9.36 28.26 6.80
C SER A 247 -8.85 29.25 7.85
N GLY A 248 -7.63 29.79 7.69
CA GLY A 248 -6.97 30.69 8.65
C GLY A 248 -6.08 29.98 9.68
N GLY A 249 -6.06 28.65 9.72
CA GLY A 249 -5.14 27.87 10.56
C GLY A 249 -3.70 27.86 10.06
N THR A 250 -2.77 27.27 10.83
CA THR A 250 -1.37 27.10 10.43
C THR A 250 -1.26 26.10 9.28
N LEU A 251 -0.56 26.47 8.21
CA LEU A 251 -0.09 25.51 7.20
C LEU A 251 1.26 24.97 7.67
N ALA A 252 1.33 23.69 7.96
CA ALA A 252 2.56 23.01 8.33
C ALA A 252 2.65 21.62 7.69
N TYR A 253 3.88 21.12 7.59
CA TYR A 253 4.20 19.81 7.06
C TYR A 253 5.45 19.28 7.77
N GLN A 254 5.69 17.98 7.71
CA GLN A 254 6.92 17.36 8.20
C GLN A 254 7.87 17.11 7.03
N SER A 255 9.18 17.31 7.22
CA SER A 255 10.19 16.93 6.23
C SER A 255 11.49 16.50 6.88
N VAL A 256 12.30 15.71 6.15
CA VAL A 256 13.64 15.32 6.58
C VAL A 256 14.51 16.56 6.76
N VAL A 257 15.03 16.77 7.96
CA VAL A 257 15.89 17.92 8.31
C VAL A 257 17.34 17.52 8.53
N SER A 258 17.55 16.31 9.04
CA SER A 258 18.88 15.75 9.27
C SER A 258 18.87 14.25 8.97
N SER A 259 20.03 13.71 8.60
CA SER A 259 20.18 12.30 8.25
C SER A 259 21.58 11.79 8.52
N ALA A 260 21.70 10.49 8.76
CA ALA A 260 22.94 9.74 8.76
C ALA A 260 22.79 8.48 7.89
N HIS A 261 23.80 8.15 7.10
CA HIS A 261 23.89 6.87 6.41
C HIS A 261 24.95 6.03 7.11
N LEU A 262 24.50 4.99 7.81
CA LEU A 262 25.36 4.18 8.66
C LEU A 262 26.26 3.25 7.82
N PRO A 263 27.45 2.89 8.33
CA PRO A 263 28.21 1.79 7.76
C PRO A 263 27.40 0.49 7.84
N SER A 264 27.77 -0.49 7.03
CA SER A 264 27.09 -1.79 7.04
C SER A 264 27.34 -2.53 8.35
N PHE A 265 26.31 -3.16 8.91
CA PHE A 265 26.40 -3.94 10.14
C PHE A 265 25.44 -5.13 10.10
N SER A 266 25.68 -6.10 10.98
CA SER A 266 24.85 -7.29 11.07
C SER A 266 23.88 -7.20 12.23
N PHE A 267 22.63 -7.58 12.01
CA PHE A 267 21.61 -7.65 13.03
C PHE A 267 20.52 -8.66 12.63
N THR A 268 20.17 -9.54 13.56
CA THR A 268 19.06 -10.48 13.40
C THR A 268 17.97 -10.10 14.38
N PRO A 269 16.83 -9.56 13.92
CA PRO A 269 15.70 -9.30 14.78
C PRO A 269 15.15 -10.62 15.34
N ASP A 270 15.11 -10.74 16.67
CA ASP A 270 14.53 -11.90 17.37
C ASP A 270 13.41 -11.49 18.36
N GLY A 271 13.06 -10.19 18.37
CA GLY A 271 12.08 -9.59 19.27
C GLY A 271 12.60 -9.28 20.68
N THR A 272 13.87 -9.60 20.99
CA THR A 272 14.46 -9.46 22.33
C THR A 272 15.82 -8.76 22.34
N THR A 273 16.65 -8.99 21.32
CA THR A 273 17.95 -8.38 21.13
C THR A 273 17.77 -6.96 20.61
N SER A 274 18.34 -5.99 21.33
CA SER A 274 18.27 -4.58 20.93
C SER A 274 19.03 -4.33 19.62
N LEU A 275 18.38 -3.66 18.67
CA LEU A 275 19.03 -3.07 17.49
C LEU A 275 20.00 -1.97 17.97
N PRO A 276 21.32 -2.10 17.74
CA PRO A 276 22.28 -1.07 18.13
C PRO A 276 22.25 0.06 17.11
N LEU A 277 21.66 1.20 17.47
CA LEU A 277 21.57 2.36 16.59
C LEU A 277 22.37 3.53 17.15
N GLU A 278 23.58 3.71 16.63
CA GLU A 278 24.44 4.84 16.93
C GLU A 278 24.59 5.70 15.67
N ALA A 279 24.19 6.97 15.74
CA ALA A 279 24.23 7.88 14.60
C ALA A 279 24.52 9.32 15.02
N THR A 280 25.46 9.97 14.31
CA THR A 280 25.59 11.43 14.32
C THR A 280 25.00 11.97 13.02
N LEU A 281 23.89 12.70 13.12
CA LEU A 281 23.16 13.20 11.96
C LEU A 281 23.78 14.49 11.43
N ALA A 282 23.68 14.67 10.12
CA ALA A 282 24.09 15.88 9.43
C ALA A 282 22.86 16.58 8.83
N PRO A 283 22.82 17.91 8.78
CA PRO A 283 21.74 18.64 8.10
C PRO A 283 21.60 18.22 6.64
N VAL A 284 20.36 18.04 6.19
CA VAL A 284 20.03 17.66 4.82
C VAL A 284 19.69 18.91 4.01
N SER A 285 20.23 18.99 2.79
CA SER A 285 19.91 20.07 1.85
C SER A 285 18.42 20.05 1.50
N GLN A 286 17.77 21.19 1.71
CA GLN A 286 16.34 21.36 1.42
C GLN A 286 16.13 21.72 -0.04
N THR A 287 15.33 20.93 -0.75
CA THR A 287 14.98 21.11 -2.15
C THR A 287 13.63 21.85 -2.25
N PRO A 288 13.60 23.10 -2.75
CA PRO A 288 12.36 23.85 -2.86
C PRO A 288 11.53 23.37 -4.05
N PHE A 289 10.21 23.41 -3.90
CA PHE A 289 9.26 23.22 -5.00
C PHE A 289 8.02 24.12 -4.79
N SER A 290 7.33 24.44 -5.88
CA SER A 290 6.11 25.23 -5.85
C SER A 290 4.94 24.34 -6.22
N LEU A 291 3.79 24.56 -5.59
CA LEU A 291 2.57 23.83 -5.88
C LEU A 291 1.36 24.75 -5.80
N GLU A 292 0.32 24.39 -6.56
CA GLU A 292 -1.04 24.89 -6.37
C GLU A 292 -1.95 23.69 -6.14
N TRP A 293 -2.45 23.51 -4.92
CA TRP A 293 -3.34 22.41 -4.57
C TRP A 293 -4.77 22.90 -4.37
N ARG A 294 -5.67 22.47 -5.24
CA ARG A 294 -7.07 22.89 -5.26
C ARG A 294 -7.94 21.92 -4.47
N LEU A 295 -7.91 22.02 -3.16
CA LEU A 295 -8.70 21.17 -2.24
C LEU A 295 -10.20 21.21 -2.56
N ASN A 296 -10.72 22.35 -3.00
CA ASN A 296 -12.11 22.52 -3.41
C ASN A 296 -12.51 21.65 -4.61
N GLU A 297 -11.58 21.33 -5.51
CA GLU A 297 -11.82 20.45 -6.66
C GLU A 297 -11.91 18.96 -6.24
N PHE A 298 -11.34 18.61 -5.09
CA PHE A 298 -11.55 17.30 -4.46
C PHE A 298 -12.83 17.30 -3.63
N ALA A 299 -12.98 18.26 -2.72
CA ALA A 299 -14.07 18.31 -1.73
C ALA A 299 -15.47 18.35 -2.37
N ARG A 300 -15.61 18.92 -3.58
CA ARG A 300 -16.90 18.95 -4.31
C ARG A 300 -17.48 17.56 -4.58
N TRP A 301 -16.64 16.52 -4.65
CA TRP A 301 -17.06 15.16 -4.96
C TRP A 301 -17.61 14.39 -3.76
N ARG A 302 -17.70 15.01 -2.58
CA ARG A 302 -18.21 14.40 -1.34
C ARG A 302 -19.53 13.65 -1.56
N SER A 303 -20.51 14.26 -2.22
CA SER A 303 -21.84 13.65 -2.41
C SER A 303 -21.83 12.44 -3.35
N ASP A 304 -20.92 12.41 -4.32
CA ASP A 304 -20.75 11.27 -5.23
C ASP A 304 -19.99 10.13 -4.53
N ALA A 305 -19.03 10.46 -3.66
CA ALA A 305 -18.36 9.48 -2.82
C ALA A 305 -19.33 8.81 -1.84
N ASN A 306 -20.17 9.59 -1.15
CA ASN A 306 -21.31 9.12 -0.38
C ASN A 306 -22.27 10.30 -0.08
N PRO A 307 -23.59 10.20 -0.36
CA PRO A 307 -24.53 11.31 -0.17
C PRO A 307 -24.55 11.90 1.25
N SER A 308 -24.42 11.05 2.28
CA SER A 308 -24.36 11.43 3.69
C SER A 308 -22.93 11.52 4.25
N GLY A 309 -21.92 11.31 3.40
CA GLY A 309 -20.51 11.38 3.77
C GLY A 309 -20.09 12.77 4.22
N THR A 310 -19.03 12.83 5.02
CA THR A 310 -18.37 14.05 5.48
C THR A 310 -16.97 14.14 4.89
N LEU A 311 -16.47 15.37 4.76
CA LEU A 311 -15.07 15.62 4.43
C LEU A 311 -14.18 15.10 5.57
N ASN A 312 -13.08 14.44 5.22
CA ASN A 312 -12.07 14.01 6.18
C ASN A 312 -10.75 14.73 5.86
N TYR A 313 -9.61 14.12 6.16
CA TYR A 313 -8.29 14.74 6.01
C TYR A 313 -7.86 14.76 4.54
N PRO A 314 -7.43 15.91 4.01
CA PRO A 314 -6.54 15.99 2.86
C PRO A 314 -5.11 15.62 3.26
N SER A 315 -4.38 14.96 2.36
CA SER A 315 -2.95 14.67 2.55
C SER A 315 -2.13 14.90 1.29
N LEU A 316 -0.89 15.33 1.48
CA LEU A 316 0.17 15.34 0.48
C LEU A 316 1.39 14.64 1.07
N SER A 317 1.98 13.69 0.35
CA SER A 317 3.25 13.09 0.71
C SER A 317 4.21 13.09 -0.46
N LEU A 318 5.50 13.25 -0.16
CA LEU A 318 6.59 13.00 -1.08
C LEU A 318 7.42 11.84 -0.54
N VAL A 319 7.69 10.88 -1.40
CA VAL A 319 8.44 9.66 -1.06
C VAL A 319 9.54 9.45 -2.09
N PRO A 320 10.69 8.87 -1.71
CA PRO A 320 11.72 8.54 -2.65
C PRO A 320 11.30 7.33 -3.51
N ALA A 321 11.77 7.28 -4.74
CA ALA A 321 11.66 6.15 -5.64
C ALA A 321 13.08 5.65 -5.98
N PRO A 322 13.61 4.68 -5.22
CA PRO A 322 14.92 4.11 -5.51
C PRO A 322 15.00 3.55 -6.92
N PHE A 323 16.18 3.63 -7.51
CA PHE A 323 16.49 3.05 -8.83
C PHE A 323 15.68 3.64 -10.00
N GLY A 324 15.00 4.78 -9.79
CA GLY A 324 14.31 5.55 -10.81
C GLY A 324 12.92 5.01 -11.19
N TYR A 325 12.33 5.57 -12.24
CA TYR A 325 10.92 5.33 -12.60
C TYR A 325 10.69 4.28 -13.68
N GLN A 326 11.74 3.64 -14.20
CA GLN A 326 11.65 2.76 -15.37
C GLN A 326 10.66 1.61 -15.17
N HIS A 327 10.51 1.15 -13.94
CA HIS A 327 9.60 0.07 -13.56
C HIS A 327 8.48 0.56 -12.62
N GLY A 328 8.22 1.87 -12.63
CA GLY A 328 7.25 2.51 -11.73
C GLY A 328 7.87 2.97 -10.41
N TRP A 329 7.01 3.19 -9.42
CA TRP A 329 7.38 3.45 -8.03
C TRP A 329 7.52 2.11 -7.29
N VAL A 330 8.72 1.53 -7.36
CA VAL A 330 9.00 0.23 -6.75
C VAL A 330 9.33 0.41 -5.27
N GLY A 331 8.51 -0.19 -4.40
CA GLY A 331 8.73 -0.25 -2.96
C GLY A 331 8.58 1.09 -2.22
N TYR A 332 8.24 1.00 -0.93
CA TYR A 332 8.08 2.16 -0.07
C TYR A 332 9.31 2.33 0.83
N GLN A 333 9.76 3.58 0.99
CA GLN A 333 11.05 3.92 1.58
C GLN A 333 10.95 5.18 2.44
N GLY A 334 9.84 5.30 3.18
CA GLY A 334 9.55 6.43 4.06
C GLY A 334 9.26 7.75 3.35
N GLU A 335 8.92 8.77 4.13
CA GLU A 335 8.63 10.10 3.62
C GLU A 335 9.87 10.99 3.53
N LEU A 336 9.95 11.77 2.45
CA LEU A 336 10.74 12.99 2.36
C LEU A 336 9.95 14.19 2.89
N LEU A 337 8.64 14.18 2.67
CA LEU A 337 7.68 15.16 3.12
C LEU A 337 6.34 14.50 3.41
N SER A 338 5.69 14.89 4.51
CA SER A 338 4.33 14.47 4.85
C SER A 338 3.52 15.67 5.33
N MET A 339 2.35 15.89 4.75
CA MET A 339 1.45 16.97 5.11
C MET A 339 0.03 16.42 5.25
N TRP A 340 -0.54 16.59 6.43
CA TRP A 340 -1.94 16.29 6.72
C TRP A 340 -2.64 17.58 7.10
N LEU A 341 -3.75 17.90 6.44
CA LEU A 341 -4.50 19.12 6.73
C LEU A 341 -5.67 18.80 7.66
N PRO A 342 -6.20 19.78 8.42
CA PRO A 342 -7.36 19.56 9.27
C PRO A 342 -8.57 19.01 8.49
N ARG A 343 -9.45 18.27 9.19
CA ARG A 343 -10.66 17.74 8.55
C ARG A 343 -11.50 18.86 7.95
N GLY A 344 -11.88 18.69 6.69
CA GLY A 344 -12.73 19.67 6.01
C GLY A 344 -12.01 20.91 5.49
N GLU A 345 -10.68 20.97 5.56
CA GLU A 345 -9.89 22.03 4.93
C GLU A 345 -10.24 22.14 3.44
N ASN A 346 -10.51 23.36 2.98
CA ASN A 346 -11.08 23.60 1.67
C ASN A 346 -10.60 24.92 1.09
N GLY A 347 -10.41 24.99 -0.22
CA GLY A 347 -9.88 26.17 -0.91
C GLY A 347 -8.67 25.83 -1.77
N VAL A 348 -7.78 26.81 -1.96
CA VAL A 348 -6.57 26.67 -2.78
C VAL A 348 -5.34 26.96 -1.94
N ILE A 349 -4.39 26.04 -1.91
CA ILE A 349 -3.07 26.23 -1.31
C ILE A 349 -2.09 26.47 -2.45
N ALA A 350 -1.65 27.72 -2.61
CA ALA A 350 -0.57 28.08 -3.52
C ALA A 350 0.64 28.47 -2.67
N SER A 351 1.62 27.56 -2.57
CA SER A 351 2.77 27.75 -1.66
C SER A 351 4.06 27.25 -2.29
N ARG A 352 5.17 27.79 -1.78
CA ARG A 352 6.51 27.29 -2.03
C ARG A 352 6.96 26.53 -0.80
N LEU A 353 7.03 25.21 -0.93
CA LEU A 353 7.49 24.30 0.11
C LEU A 353 8.93 23.88 -0.17
N ALA A 354 9.53 23.14 0.75
CA ALA A 354 10.80 22.47 0.54
C ALA A 354 10.80 21.10 1.21
N TYR A 355 11.66 20.20 0.75
CA TYR A 355 11.87 18.92 1.41
C TYR A 355 13.35 18.55 1.46
N GLY A 356 13.80 17.91 2.55
CA GLY A 356 15.12 17.31 2.59
C GLY A 356 15.15 16.00 1.82
N ASN A 357 16.23 15.77 1.07
CA ASN A 357 16.49 14.49 0.41
C ASN A 357 17.92 14.01 0.73
N PRO A 358 18.10 13.02 1.61
CA PRO A 358 19.41 12.48 1.96
C PRO A 358 19.91 11.41 0.96
N TYR A 359 19.10 11.03 -0.03
CA TYR A 359 19.36 9.90 -0.90
C TYR A 359 20.18 10.28 -2.14
N PRO A 360 20.79 9.30 -2.82
CA PRO A 360 21.46 9.51 -4.10
C PRO A 360 20.57 10.21 -5.13
N SER A 361 21.16 11.12 -5.93
CA SER A 361 20.42 11.94 -6.90
C SER A 361 19.78 11.15 -8.05
N ASN A 362 20.11 9.87 -8.22
CA ASN A 362 19.47 8.99 -9.19
C ASN A 362 18.16 8.37 -8.66
N TRP A 363 17.83 8.57 -7.38
CA TRP A 363 16.51 8.24 -6.85
C TRP A 363 15.52 9.30 -7.28
N GLY A 364 14.37 8.84 -7.77
CA GLY A 364 13.25 9.71 -8.09
C GLY A 364 12.56 10.22 -6.83
N VAL A 365 11.68 11.19 -7.01
CA VAL A 365 10.69 11.60 -6.01
C VAL A 365 9.28 11.43 -6.60
N VAL A 366 8.42 10.76 -5.85
CA VAL A 366 7.00 10.56 -6.18
C VAL A 366 6.18 11.38 -5.20
N GLY A 367 5.24 12.14 -5.72
CA GLY A 367 4.27 12.89 -4.92
C GLY A 367 2.91 12.22 -4.98
N SER A 368 2.21 12.17 -3.86
CA SER A 368 0.82 11.73 -3.78
C SER A 368 -0.01 12.78 -3.07
N ALA A 369 -1.03 13.30 -3.73
CA ALA A 369 -1.99 14.24 -3.16
C ALA A 369 -3.38 13.60 -3.15
N GLY A 370 -4.11 13.76 -2.05
CA GLY A 370 -5.44 13.18 -1.96
C GLY A 370 -6.35 13.82 -0.94
N TYR A 371 -7.60 13.42 -1.02
CA TYR A 371 -8.65 13.88 -0.14
C TYR A 371 -9.52 12.68 0.25
N SER A 372 -9.70 12.49 1.56
CA SER A 372 -10.51 11.41 2.09
C SER A 372 -11.92 11.85 2.48
N PHE A 373 -12.86 10.92 2.40
CA PHE A 373 -14.26 11.07 2.78
C PHE A 373 -14.64 9.92 3.70
N ARG A 374 -15.57 10.15 4.63
CA ARG A 374 -16.05 9.10 5.54
C ARG A 374 -17.51 9.26 5.90
N SER A 375 -18.14 8.19 6.34
CA SER A 375 -19.48 8.21 6.93
C SER A 375 -19.55 9.22 8.07
N ALA A 376 -20.64 10.01 8.13
CA ALA A 376 -20.90 10.90 9.26
C ALA A 376 -21.16 10.12 10.56
N THR A 377 -21.86 9.00 10.43
CA THR A 377 -22.23 8.14 11.56
C THR A 377 -21.24 6.99 11.66
N PRO A 378 -20.60 6.79 12.84
CA PRO A 378 -19.77 5.62 13.06
C PRO A 378 -20.60 4.33 13.10
N VAL A 379 -19.93 3.21 12.83
CA VAL A 379 -20.49 1.87 13.03
C VAL A 379 -19.70 1.17 14.13
N VAL A 380 -20.39 0.70 15.15
CA VAL A 380 -19.78 0.05 16.31
C VAL A 380 -19.90 -1.47 16.16
N ILE A 381 -18.78 -2.17 16.20
CA ILE A 381 -18.70 -3.64 16.19
C ILE A 381 -17.91 -4.05 17.42
N GLY A 382 -18.58 -4.68 18.40
CA GLY A 382 -17.99 -4.91 19.72
C GLY A 382 -17.55 -3.60 20.38
N SER A 383 -16.27 -3.48 20.71
CA SER A 383 -15.65 -2.25 21.24
C SER A 383 -15.06 -1.33 20.18
N ARG A 384 -15.04 -1.75 18.90
CA ARG A 384 -14.38 -1.02 17.82
C ARG A 384 -15.34 -0.09 17.08
N ILE A 385 -14.88 1.13 16.85
CA ILE A 385 -15.59 2.16 16.08
C ILE A 385 -15.03 2.20 14.66
N HIS A 386 -15.90 2.07 13.67
CA HIS A 386 -15.56 2.10 12.24
C HIS A 386 -16.20 3.30 11.55
N TYR A 387 -15.46 3.88 10.60
CA TYR A 387 -15.96 4.90 9.70
C TYR A 387 -15.76 4.40 8.26
N PRO A 388 -16.79 3.80 7.62
CA PRO A 388 -16.77 3.52 6.19
C PRO A 388 -16.28 4.74 5.42
N SER A 389 -15.36 4.55 4.48
CA SER A 389 -14.60 5.65 3.88
C SER A 389 -14.14 5.34 2.47
N GLY A 390 -13.81 6.42 1.74
CA GLY A 390 -13.24 6.39 0.40
C GLY A 390 -12.34 7.60 0.20
N ASN A 391 -11.53 7.59 -0.85
CA ASN A 391 -10.55 8.62 -1.13
C ASN A 391 -10.55 8.99 -2.61
N ILE A 392 -10.00 10.15 -2.91
CA ILE A 392 -9.57 10.53 -4.25
C ILE A 392 -8.08 10.81 -4.16
N TYR A 393 -7.28 10.16 -5.01
CA TYR A 393 -5.82 10.31 -5.04
C TYR A 393 -5.31 10.60 -6.45
N VAL A 394 -4.29 11.44 -6.51
CA VAL A 394 -3.44 11.65 -7.68
C VAL A 394 -1.99 11.46 -7.24
N THR A 395 -1.31 10.51 -7.85
CA THR A 395 0.09 10.20 -7.59
C THR A 395 0.87 10.26 -8.89
N ASP A 396 1.97 10.99 -8.92
CA ASP A 396 2.86 11.08 -10.08
C ASP A 396 4.28 11.42 -9.60
N ARG A 397 5.22 11.48 -10.53
CA ARG A 397 6.52 12.08 -10.30
C ARG A 397 6.34 13.53 -9.84
N LEU A 398 7.17 13.99 -8.91
CA LEU A 398 7.02 15.32 -8.33
C LEU A 398 7.03 16.45 -9.38
N ASP A 399 7.90 16.35 -10.37
CA ASP A 399 8.02 17.32 -11.47
C ASP A 399 6.75 17.40 -12.32
N HIS A 400 6.05 16.28 -12.51
CA HIS A 400 4.77 16.25 -13.23
C HIS A 400 3.59 16.68 -12.36
N LEU A 401 3.53 16.19 -11.11
CA LEU A 401 2.47 16.52 -10.16
C LEU A 401 2.37 18.03 -9.92
N THR A 402 3.52 18.72 -9.91
CA THR A 402 3.60 20.16 -9.63
C THR A 402 3.76 21.03 -10.89
N ALA A 403 3.69 20.44 -12.09
CA ALA A 403 3.73 21.17 -13.36
C ALA A 403 2.49 22.07 -13.58
N GLY A 404 1.42 21.84 -12.82
CA GLY A 404 0.20 22.65 -12.83
C GLY A 404 -0.60 22.45 -11.54
N PRO A 405 -1.86 22.94 -11.49
CA PRO A 405 -2.71 22.76 -10.31
C PRO A 405 -3.00 21.28 -10.03
N ILE A 406 -2.73 20.85 -8.80
CA ILE A 406 -3.09 19.53 -8.28
C ILE A 406 -4.60 19.50 -8.06
N GLN A 407 -5.29 18.74 -8.88
CA GLN A 407 -6.76 18.53 -8.84
C GLN A 407 -7.09 17.17 -9.46
N PRO A 408 -8.20 16.52 -9.08
CA PRO A 408 -8.57 15.25 -9.66
C PRO A 408 -9.11 15.43 -11.09
N ASN A 409 -8.76 14.50 -11.97
CA ASN A 409 -9.32 14.41 -13.34
C ASN A 409 -10.30 13.23 -13.50
N LEU A 410 -10.56 12.49 -12.41
CA LEU A 410 -11.52 11.41 -12.30
C LEU A 410 -12.43 11.67 -11.10
N SER A 411 -13.75 11.55 -11.26
CA SER A 411 -14.70 11.61 -10.14
C SER A 411 -15.03 10.22 -9.60
N PRO A 412 -15.58 10.09 -8.38
CA PRO A 412 -16.10 8.82 -7.89
C PRO A 412 -17.16 8.19 -8.81
N PRO A 413 -17.31 6.85 -8.79
CA PRO A 413 -18.53 6.20 -9.27
C PRO A 413 -19.75 6.69 -8.49
N ARG A 414 -20.95 6.50 -9.04
CA ARG A 414 -22.19 7.04 -8.49
C ARG A 414 -23.28 5.98 -8.35
N GLU A 415 -24.35 6.31 -7.62
CA GLU A 415 -25.53 5.45 -7.47
C GLU A 415 -25.17 4.01 -7.10
N LEU A 416 -24.30 3.84 -6.10
CA LEU A 416 -23.93 2.51 -5.62
C LEU A 416 -25.16 1.79 -5.07
N ARG A 417 -25.36 0.55 -5.52
CA ARG A 417 -26.48 -0.30 -5.16
C ARG A 417 -26.02 -1.69 -4.78
N ILE A 418 -26.75 -2.30 -3.86
CA ILE A 418 -26.65 -3.70 -3.48
C ILE A 418 -28.03 -4.30 -3.74
N ASP A 419 -28.10 -5.36 -4.56
CA ASP A 419 -29.34 -6.01 -5.00
C ASP A 419 -30.36 -5.03 -5.62
N GLY A 420 -29.86 -4.03 -6.35
CA GLY A 420 -30.69 -3.00 -6.99
C GLY A 420 -31.25 -1.93 -6.03
N VAL A 421 -31.03 -2.08 -4.73
CA VAL A 421 -31.39 -1.11 -3.68
C VAL A 421 -30.22 -0.18 -3.40
N ASP A 422 -30.50 1.09 -3.12
CA ASP A 422 -29.51 2.09 -2.71
C ASP A 422 -28.61 1.56 -1.57
N ALA A 423 -27.29 1.65 -1.77
CA ALA A 423 -26.29 1.14 -0.83
C ALA A 423 -25.89 2.17 0.25
N TYR A 424 -26.37 3.41 0.20
CA TYR A 424 -26.02 4.47 1.14
C TYR A 424 -26.89 4.46 2.41
N VAL A 425 -27.78 3.45 2.55
CA VAL A 425 -28.60 3.21 3.73
C VAL A 425 -28.28 1.84 4.32
N SER A 426 -28.05 1.79 5.63
CA SER A 426 -27.73 0.53 6.30
C SER A 426 -28.91 -0.43 6.28
N ARG A 427 -28.66 -1.71 5.99
CA ARG A 427 -29.71 -2.75 5.92
C ARG A 427 -29.18 -4.17 6.09
N VAL A 428 -30.09 -5.10 6.34
CA VAL A 428 -29.83 -6.53 6.17
C VAL A 428 -30.08 -6.90 4.71
N VAL A 429 -29.15 -7.63 4.08
CA VAL A 429 -29.33 -8.14 2.70
C VAL A 429 -30.13 -9.45 2.71
N GLY A 430 -30.76 -9.80 1.59
CA GLY A 430 -31.56 -11.03 1.51
C GLY A 430 -30.76 -12.29 1.16
N THR A 431 -29.47 -12.14 0.83
CA THR A 431 -28.61 -13.21 0.32
C THR A 431 -27.15 -12.94 0.67
N ASN A 432 -26.36 -14.02 0.76
CA ASN A 432 -24.89 -13.95 0.90
C ASN A 432 -24.16 -13.80 -0.44
N GLN A 433 -24.91 -13.65 -1.54
CA GLN A 433 -24.40 -13.45 -2.90
C GLN A 433 -25.00 -12.20 -3.56
N PRO A 434 -24.87 -11.01 -2.93
CA PRO A 434 -25.48 -9.82 -3.45
C PRO A 434 -24.89 -9.42 -4.80
N VAL A 435 -25.69 -8.72 -5.60
CA VAL A 435 -25.20 -8.01 -6.78
C VAL A 435 -24.84 -6.60 -6.38
N ILE A 436 -23.58 -6.23 -6.58
CA ILE A 436 -23.09 -4.87 -6.40
C ILE A 436 -23.13 -4.19 -7.76
N SER A 437 -23.79 -3.03 -7.87
CA SER A 437 -23.83 -2.25 -9.10
C SER A 437 -23.66 -0.76 -8.84
N TRP A 438 -23.18 -0.04 -9.83
CA TRP A 438 -22.92 1.41 -9.76
C TRP A 438 -23.14 2.04 -11.13
N ARG A 439 -23.03 3.36 -11.19
CA ARG A 439 -22.91 4.14 -12.42
C ARG A 439 -21.52 4.73 -12.54
N SER A 440 -21.11 4.95 -13.79
CA SER A 440 -19.81 5.53 -14.09
C SER A 440 -19.65 6.95 -13.52
N PRO A 441 -18.39 7.36 -13.27
CA PRO A 441 -18.01 8.75 -12.99
C PRO A 441 -18.64 9.76 -13.96
N VAL A 442 -18.92 10.97 -13.47
CA VAL A 442 -19.30 12.10 -14.36
C VAL A 442 -18.09 12.75 -15.02
N MET A 443 -16.93 12.68 -14.37
CA MET A 443 -15.68 13.25 -14.84
C MET A 443 -14.64 12.13 -14.99
N GLY A 444 -13.96 12.11 -16.13
CA GLY A 444 -13.01 11.07 -16.48
C GLY A 444 -13.69 9.79 -16.97
N THR A 445 -12.89 8.87 -17.52
CA THR A 445 -13.35 7.53 -17.91
C THR A 445 -12.45 6.51 -17.23
N PRO A 446 -12.98 5.67 -16.31
CA PRO A 446 -12.17 4.66 -15.66
C PRO A 446 -11.74 3.60 -16.67
N ARG A 447 -10.50 3.14 -16.54
CA ARG A 447 -9.97 1.97 -17.24
C ARG A 447 -10.34 0.69 -16.53
N ASN A 448 -10.43 0.75 -15.20
CA ASN A 448 -10.79 -0.37 -14.35
C ASN A 448 -11.64 0.13 -13.17
N TYR A 449 -12.38 -0.79 -12.57
CA TYR A 449 -12.93 -0.60 -11.23
C TYR A 449 -12.34 -1.62 -10.27
N VAL A 450 -12.16 -1.20 -9.01
CA VAL A 450 -11.85 -2.10 -7.91
C VAL A 450 -13.02 -2.11 -6.92
N VAL A 451 -13.75 -3.22 -6.85
CA VAL A 451 -14.81 -3.41 -5.85
C VAL A 451 -14.20 -4.10 -4.64
N SER A 452 -14.14 -3.39 -3.52
CA SER A 452 -13.67 -3.91 -2.24
C SER A 452 -14.88 -4.20 -1.34
N VAL A 453 -14.99 -5.44 -0.87
CA VAL A 453 -15.96 -5.83 0.16
C VAL A 453 -15.21 -6.02 1.47
N ILE A 454 -15.53 -5.20 2.46
CA ILE A 454 -14.72 -5.02 3.67
C ILE A 454 -15.55 -5.43 4.88
N GLN A 455 -15.12 -6.49 5.57
CA GLN A 455 -15.74 -6.97 6.81
C GLN A 455 -15.32 -6.08 7.97
N LEU A 456 -16.30 -5.62 8.75
CA LEU A 456 -16.03 -4.92 10.00
C LEU A 456 -15.94 -5.94 11.13
N ILE A 457 -14.82 -5.94 11.85
CA ILE A 457 -14.54 -6.82 12.99
C ILE A 457 -14.33 -6.01 14.27
N ASP A 458 -14.42 -6.67 15.42
CA ASP A 458 -14.30 -6.06 16.76
C ASP A 458 -12.86 -5.95 17.27
N THR A 459 -11.90 -6.63 16.63
CA THR A 459 -10.47 -6.56 16.98
C THR A 459 -9.78 -5.41 16.27
N TYR A 460 -8.59 -5.00 16.73
CA TYR A 460 -7.75 -4.00 16.05
C TYR A 460 -7.00 -4.54 14.83
N ALA A 461 -7.19 -5.81 14.47
CA ALA A 461 -6.61 -6.38 13.27
C ALA A 461 -7.13 -5.69 12.00
N ALA A 462 -6.40 -5.87 10.89
CA ALA A 462 -6.83 -5.39 9.59
C ALA A 462 -8.17 -6.04 9.20
N ASN A 463 -9.12 -5.21 8.78
CA ASN A 463 -10.43 -5.66 8.34
C ASN A 463 -10.30 -6.62 7.14
N PRO A 464 -10.85 -7.84 7.21
CA PRO A 464 -10.86 -8.76 6.09
C PRO A 464 -11.47 -8.10 4.84
N THR A 465 -10.70 -8.06 3.76
CA THR A 465 -11.09 -7.39 2.52
C THR A 465 -10.97 -8.34 1.34
N VAL A 466 -12.04 -8.46 0.55
CA VAL A 466 -12.06 -9.13 -0.75
C VAL A 466 -12.10 -8.08 -1.84
N ARG A 467 -11.29 -8.23 -2.90
CA ARG A 467 -11.20 -7.27 -4.00
C ARG A 467 -11.51 -7.91 -5.35
N PHE A 468 -12.34 -7.24 -6.13
CA PHE A 468 -12.62 -7.58 -7.51
C PHE A 468 -12.08 -6.49 -8.42
N TYR A 469 -11.24 -6.85 -9.37
CA TYR A 469 -10.75 -5.98 -10.42
C TYR A 469 -11.54 -6.29 -11.69
N VAL A 470 -12.24 -5.28 -12.21
CA VAL A 470 -13.06 -5.43 -13.41
C VAL A 470 -12.73 -4.33 -14.42
N PRO A 471 -12.87 -4.60 -15.73
CA PRO A 471 -12.70 -3.57 -16.76
C PRO A 471 -13.64 -2.37 -16.57
N GLY A 472 -13.22 -1.20 -17.05
CA GLY A 472 -13.94 0.07 -16.86
C GLY A 472 -15.30 0.18 -17.55
N ASP A 473 -15.63 -0.75 -18.44
CA ASP A 473 -16.95 -0.89 -19.06
C ASP A 473 -17.92 -1.74 -18.21
N ARG A 474 -17.44 -2.36 -17.12
CA ARG A 474 -18.26 -3.11 -16.17
C ARG A 474 -18.71 -2.23 -15.04
N THR A 475 -20.02 -2.20 -14.80
CA THR A 475 -20.63 -1.42 -13.71
C THR A 475 -21.44 -2.26 -12.74
N GLN A 476 -21.25 -3.57 -12.77
CA GLN A 476 -21.87 -4.51 -11.84
C GLN A 476 -21.03 -5.77 -11.67
N ILE A 477 -21.09 -6.37 -10.49
CA ILE A 477 -20.57 -7.70 -10.22
C ILE A 477 -21.54 -8.48 -9.33
N ARG A 478 -21.59 -9.80 -9.53
CA ARG A 478 -22.19 -10.73 -8.59
C ARG A 478 -21.08 -11.34 -7.74
N LEU A 479 -21.23 -11.33 -6.43
CA LEU A 479 -20.27 -11.98 -5.54
C LEU A 479 -20.39 -13.50 -5.66
N PRO A 480 -19.26 -14.23 -5.81
CA PRO A 480 -19.23 -15.69 -5.70
C PRO A 480 -19.84 -16.23 -4.39
N PRO A 481 -20.41 -17.45 -4.41
CA PRO A 481 -20.92 -18.10 -3.21
C PRO A 481 -19.82 -18.33 -2.17
N GLY A 482 -20.18 -18.19 -0.89
CA GLY A 482 -19.29 -18.49 0.24
C GLY A 482 -18.33 -17.37 0.64
N LEU A 483 -18.40 -16.18 0.02
CA LEU A 483 -17.53 -15.06 0.36
C LEU A 483 -17.96 -14.27 1.59
N LEU A 484 -19.27 -14.14 1.78
CA LEU A 484 -19.82 -13.42 2.92
C LEU A 484 -20.18 -14.41 4.03
N LEU A 485 -19.67 -14.14 5.24
CA LEU A 485 -19.96 -14.93 6.43
C LEU A 485 -21.34 -14.54 6.96
N PRO A 486 -22.21 -15.49 7.31
CA PRO A 486 -23.52 -15.22 7.91
C PRO A 486 -23.43 -14.32 9.16
N GLY A 487 -24.46 -13.48 9.38
CA GLY A 487 -24.51 -12.53 10.50
C GLY A 487 -23.39 -11.48 10.58
N SER A 488 -22.49 -11.37 9.59
CA SER A 488 -21.37 -10.43 9.62
C SER A 488 -21.74 -9.08 9.00
N THR A 489 -21.07 -8.02 9.46
CA THR A 489 -21.29 -6.65 8.96
C THR A 489 -20.18 -6.25 8.00
N TYR A 490 -20.57 -5.68 6.86
CA TYR A 490 -19.67 -5.29 5.78
C TYR A 490 -19.98 -3.87 5.29
N TYR A 491 -19.06 -3.26 4.58
CA TYR A 491 -19.38 -2.20 3.61
C TYR A 491 -18.66 -2.46 2.29
N VAL A 492 -19.18 -1.86 1.22
CA VAL A 492 -18.60 -1.92 -0.12
C VAL A 492 -17.94 -0.58 -0.44
N ARG A 493 -16.77 -0.64 -1.06
CA ARG A 493 -16.13 0.49 -1.72
C ARG A 493 -15.89 0.16 -3.19
N VAL A 494 -16.28 1.06 -4.08
CA VAL A 494 -15.99 0.95 -5.51
C VAL A 494 -15.05 2.09 -5.88
N MET A 495 -13.84 1.72 -6.28
CA MET A 495 -12.82 2.64 -6.78
C MET A 495 -12.92 2.70 -8.29
N ALA A 496 -13.10 3.89 -8.85
CA ALA A 496 -12.78 4.18 -10.24
C ALA A 496 -11.27 4.34 -10.38
N GLU A 497 -10.67 3.68 -11.36
CA GLU A 497 -9.24 3.69 -11.62
C GLU A 497 -8.97 4.24 -13.03
N GLY A 498 -8.28 5.37 -13.15
CA GLY A 498 -8.03 6.09 -14.40
C GLY A 498 -6.58 6.05 -14.88
N SER A 499 -5.70 5.33 -14.20
CA SER A 499 -4.26 5.31 -14.47
C SER A 499 -3.97 4.73 -15.85
N PRO A 500 -3.23 5.46 -16.72
CA PRO A 500 -3.09 5.09 -18.12
C PRO A 500 -2.34 3.77 -18.35
N ASN A 501 -1.48 3.40 -17.41
CA ASN A 501 -0.54 2.28 -17.52
C ASN A 501 -0.94 1.06 -16.67
N TYR A 502 -2.08 1.13 -15.96
CA TYR A 502 -2.50 0.06 -15.06
C TYR A 502 -3.36 -1.00 -15.76
N GLU A 503 -2.90 -2.26 -15.74
CA GLU A 503 -3.54 -3.40 -16.42
C GLU A 503 -3.77 -4.58 -15.46
N PRO A 504 -4.77 -4.48 -14.56
CA PRO A 504 -5.03 -5.52 -13.56
C PRO A 504 -5.54 -6.83 -14.14
N SER A 505 -6.07 -6.83 -15.37
CA SER A 505 -6.52 -8.04 -16.07
C SER A 505 -5.37 -8.89 -16.61
N ARG A 506 -4.12 -8.41 -16.54
CA ARG A 506 -2.94 -9.09 -17.07
C ARG A 506 -1.79 -9.14 -16.07
N ALA A 507 -1.44 -8.02 -15.46
CA ALA A 507 -0.22 -7.89 -14.66
C ALA A 507 -0.41 -6.92 -13.48
N PRO A 508 -1.31 -7.22 -12.53
CA PRO A 508 -1.83 -6.25 -11.56
C PRO A 508 -0.77 -5.62 -10.66
N TYR A 509 0.22 -6.38 -10.18
CA TYR A 509 1.15 -5.83 -9.18
C TYR A 509 2.26 -5.00 -9.83
N VAL A 510 2.87 -5.49 -10.91
CA VAL A 510 3.90 -4.74 -11.64
C VAL A 510 3.35 -3.50 -12.36
N THR A 511 2.15 -3.57 -12.95
CA THR A 511 1.57 -2.38 -13.62
C THR A 511 0.93 -1.40 -12.65
N GLY A 512 0.56 -1.85 -11.45
CA GLY A 512 0.01 -1.00 -10.39
C GLY A 512 1.01 0.00 -9.81
N GLU A 513 2.30 -0.19 -10.05
CA GLU A 513 3.37 0.71 -9.64
C GLU A 513 3.68 1.78 -10.71
N LEU A 514 3.13 1.65 -11.92
CA LEU A 514 3.41 2.58 -13.02
C LEU A 514 2.66 3.91 -12.80
N LEU A 515 3.40 5.02 -12.91
CA LEU A 515 2.88 6.37 -12.76
C LEU A 515 2.33 6.91 -14.10
N PRO A 516 1.38 7.87 -14.09
CA PRO A 516 0.65 8.36 -12.92
C PRO A 516 -0.42 7.39 -12.41
N ILE A 517 -0.74 7.47 -11.12
CA ILE A 517 -1.85 6.74 -10.47
C ILE A 517 -2.99 7.71 -10.14
N ILE A 518 -4.22 7.39 -10.57
CA ILE A 518 -5.39 8.29 -10.45
C ILE A 518 -6.64 7.52 -10.04
N THR A 519 -7.05 7.67 -8.78
CA THR A 519 -8.17 6.90 -8.23
C THR A 519 -9.25 7.78 -7.60
N ALA A 520 -10.50 7.32 -7.63
CA ALA A 520 -11.62 7.98 -6.97
C ALA A 520 -12.66 6.97 -6.45
N ASP A 521 -12.96 7.02 -5.15
CA ASP A 521 -13.82 6.05 -4.48
C ASP A 521 -15.25 6.56 -4.23
N THR A 522 -16.22 5.67 -4.40
CA THR A 522 -17.52 5.73 -3.73
C THR A 522 -17.64 4.60 -2.71
N PHE A 523 -18.37 4.80 -1.62
CA PHE A 523 -18.51 3.79 -0.56
C PHE A 523 -19.94 3.74 0.00
N SER A 524 -20.39 2.53 0.33
CA SER A 524 -21.72 2.27 0.88
C SER A 524 -21.81 2.60 2.36
N ALA A 525 -23.04 2.66 2.88
CA ALA A 525 -23.30 2.39 4.29
C ALA A 525 -23.02 0.90 4.60
N VAL A 526 -23.15 0.50 5.86
CA VAL A 526 -22.93 -0.90 6.24
C VAL A 526 -24.12 -1.77 5.89
N PHE A 527 -23.87 -3.02 5.54
CA PHE A 527 -24.90 -4.03 5.40
C PHE A 527 -24.54 -5.28 6.19
N THR A 528 -25.55 -5.99 6.66
CA THR A 528 -25.39 -7.25 7.40
C THR A 528 -25.97 -8.39 6.58
N THR A 529 -25.28 -9.51 6.55
CA THR A 529 -25.77 -10.75 5.93
C THR A 529 -26.83 -11.43 6.80
N PRO A 530 -27.76 -12.21 6.20
CA PRO A 530 -28.70 -13.07 6.92
C PRO A 530 -28.08 -13.96 7.99
#